data_AF-A0A3D3RH68-F1
#
_entry.id   AF-A0A3D3RH68-F1
#
_cell.length_a   1.000
_cell.length_b   1.000
_cell.length_c   1.000
_cell.angle_alpha   90.00
_cell.angle_beta   90.00
_cell.angle_gamma   90.00
#
_symmetry.space_group_name_H-M   'P 1'
#
loop_
_entity.id
_entity.type
_entity.pdbx_description
1 polymer ?
#
loop_
_entity_poly.entity_id
_entity_poly.type
_entity_poly.pdbx_seq_one_letter_code
_entity_poly.pdbx_strand_id
1 'polypeptide(L)'
;MMELKKQEKDLDTICDRIAEATYYIEDLQKEENILEEYLMDMERMERFLAERKRERYPMFYKLYAMDTSYEAKPKEFSNLLFSIFKQYEKEMESDQEELNKLENEREKMTKEVNHFAEEEVALKEKEEQYKERQKTCLAWAISIVLMTAMAAGGFVFLGLCYEFSYKIGISFCILIGAFLLLIVLQLNGRVKRKTRVIQRKLEHFGQYEEYRKERLEQNLFLKTSLECKYLIKNSQEFDHLLKQYKETQQTVELEQIDEEKKHIIAVLLEEGFSYPTIFVNASYSFVEYAEQKKIKNYFARRKEQVEKHLSWQKERQEKYILEMNQIVTKYPLLKTYAENMLEEYGLKIE
;
A
#
# COMPACT_ATOMS: atom_id res chain seq x y z
N MET A 1 -8.83 26.30 18.73
CA MET A 1 -8.09 25.34 19.60
C MET A 1 -8.38 23.88 19.25
N MET A 2 -9.65 23.44 19.15
CA MET A 2 -9.97 22.04 18.79
C MET A 2 -9.65 21.69 17.32
N GLU A 3 -9.80 22.64 16.39
CA GLU A 3 -9.40 22.44 14.98
C GLU A 3 -7.88 22.39 14.80
N LEU A 4 -7.13 23.22 15.53
CA LEU A 4 -5.66 23.25 15.45
C LEU A 4 -5.05 21.91 15.90
N LYS A 5 -5.52 21.36 17.04
CA LYS A 5 -5.09 20.04 17.53
C LYS A 5 -5.42 18.89 16.58
N LYS A 6 -6.51 19.02 15.81
CA LYS A 6 -6.85 18.04 14.79
C LYS A 6 -5.84 18.10 13.64
N GLN A 7 -5.52 19.31 13.18
CA GLN A 7 -4.56 19.51 12.08
C GLN A 7 -3.13 19.14 12.48
N GLU A 8 -2.73 19.33 13.75
CA GLU A 8 -1.46 18.80 14.28
C GLU A 8 -1.40 17.28 14.14
N LYS A 9 -2.44 16.57 14.59
CA LYS A 9 -2.48 15.10 14.47
C LYS A 9 -2.51 14.61 13.02
N ASP A 10 -3.26 15.31 12.17
CA ASP A 10 -3.31 15.01 10.73
C ASP A 10 -1.91 15.21 10.10
N LEU A 11 -1.18 16.25 10.52
CA LEU A 11 0.18 16.56 10.08
C LEU A 11 1.19 15.54 10.58
N ASP A 12 1.11 15.09 11.84
CA ASP A 12 1.95 14.00 12.39
C ASP A 12 1.83 12.75 11.50
N THR A 13 0.60 12.36 11.20
CA THR A 13 0.33 11.18 10.39
C THR A 13 0.89 11.31 8.97
N ILE A 14 0.89 12.52 8.40
CA ILE A 14 1.45 12.79 7.07
C ILE A 14 2.99 12.76 7.11
N CYS A 15 3.61 13.38 8.12
CA CYS A 15 5.06 13.34 8.31
C CYS A 15 5.58 11.91 8.48
N ASP A 16 4.90 11.09 9.27
CA ASP A 16 5.23 9.67 9.44
C ASP A 16 5.18 8.90 8.11
N ARG A 17 4.16 9.18 7.28
CA ARG A 17 4.02 8.56 5.95
C ARG A 17 5.08 9.02 4.95
N ILE A 18 5.50 10.28 5.02
CA ILE A 18 6.61 10.81 4.23
C ILE A 18 7.91 10.10 4.65
N ALA A 19 8.15 9.96 5.96
CA ALA A 19 9.31 9.26 6.49
C ALA A 19 9.33 7.79 6.02
N GLU A 20 8.22 7.06 6.20
CA GLU A 20 8.07 5.68 5.74
C GLU A 20 8.36 5.54 4.23
N ALA A 21 7.75 6.39 3.39
CA ALA A 21 8.00 6.37 1.95
C ALA A 21 9.48 6.65 1.61
N THR A 22 10.12 7.55 2.34
CA THR A 22 11.53 7.88 2.11
C THR A 22 12.46 6.72 2.45
N TYR A 23 12.25 6.05 3.59
CA TYR A 23 13.02 4.85 3.93
C TYR A 23 12.86 3.75 2.87
N TYR A 24 11.64 3.52 2.39
CA TYR A 24 11.42 2.57 1.29
C TYR A 24 12.12 2.99 0.00
N ILE A 25 12.11 4.27 -0.36
CA ILE A 25 12.83 4.79 -1.54
C ILE A 25 14.33 4.51 -1.41
N GLU A 26 14.93 4.81 -0.26
CA GLU A 26 16.37 4.57 -0.03
C GLU A 26 16.72 3.09 -0.14
N ASP A 27 15.93 2.21 0.44
CA ASP A 27 16.20 0.77 0.39
C ASP A 27 16.01 0.20 -1.02
N LEU A 28 14.98 0.65 -1.75
CA LEU A 28 14.78 0.28 -3.15
C LEU A 28 15.90 0.80 -4.05
N GLN A 29 16.43 2.00 -3.81
CA GLN A 29 17.57 2.55 -4.54
C GLN A 29 18.86 1.76 -4.28
N LYS A 30 19.11 1.36 -3.03
CA LYS A 30 20.23 0.46 -2.71
C LYS A 30 20.10 -0.85 -3.47
N GLU A 31 18.90 -1.44 -3.47
CA GLU A 31 18.64 -2.69 -4.18
C GLU A 31 18.81 -2.53 -5.70
N GLU A 32 18.28 -1.46 -6.29
CA GLU A 32 18.42 -1.14 -7.72
C GLU A 32 19.90 -1.06 -8.13
N ASN A 33 20.72 -0.37 -7.34
CA ASN A 33 22.16 -0.25 -7.57
C ASN A 33 22.85 -1.63 -7.52
N ILE A 34 22.52 -2.46 -6.53
CA ILE A 34 23.06 -3.83 -6.41
C ILE A 34 22.67 -4.67 -7.64
N LEU A 35 21.41 -4.59 -8.08
CA LEU A 35 20.92 -5.32 -9.26
C LEU A 35 21.59 -4.85 -10.55
N GLU A 36 21.89 -3.55 -10.67
CA GLU A 36 22.66 -3.01 -11.77
C GLU A 36 24.10 -3.53 -11.77
N GLU A 37 24.76 -3.56 -10.62
CA GLU A 37 26.08 -4.16 -10.46
C GLU A 37 26.08 -5.66 -10.81
N TYR A 38 25.06 -6.42 -10.41
CA TYR A 38 24.89 -7.82 -10.81
C TYR A 38 24.76 -7.99 -12.32
N LEU A 39 23.97 -7.15 -12.99
CA LEU A 39 23.83 -7.19 -14.44
C LEU A 39 25.14 -6.83 -15.15
N MET A 40 25.87 -5.82 -14.65
CA MET A 40 27.19 -5.46 -15.16
C MET A 40 28.22 -6.57 -14.98
N ASP A 41 28.21 -7.25 -13.84
CA ASP A 41 29.07 -8.40 -13.58
C ASP A 41 28.72 -9.58 -14.49
N MET A 42 27.44 -9.80 -14.81
CA MET A 42 27.04 -10.82 -15.79
C MET A 42 27.60 -10.52 -17.19
N GLU A 43 27.54 -9.26 -17.64
CA GLU A 43 28.16 -8.84 -18.91
C GLU A 43 29.68 -8.90 -18.87
N ARG A 44 30.29 -8.62 -17.71
CA ARG A 44 31.73 -8.80 -17.51
C ARG A 44 32.09 -10.27 -17.59
N MET A 45 31.28 -11.17 -17.04
CA MET A 45 31.49 -12.61 -17.13
C MET A 45 31.38 -13.11 -18.58
N GLU A 46 30.41 -12.63 -19.35
CA GLU A 46 30.29 -12.94 -20.78
C GLU A 46 31.59 -12.59 -21.54
N ARG A 47 32.17 -11.41 -21.27
CA ARG A 47 33.44 -10.97 -21.87
C ARG A 47 34.64 -11.77 -21.35
N PHE A 48 34.71 -11.97 -20.04
CA PHE A 48 35.76 -12.72 -19.36
C PHE A 48 35.89 -14.15 -19.88
N LEU A 49 34.75 -14.83 -20.05
CA LEU A 49 34.70 -16.17 -20.64
C LEU A 49 35.06 -16.14 -22.12
N ALA A 50 34.71 -15.08 -22.87
CA ALA A 50 35.06 -14.96 -24.29
C ALA A 50 36.57 -14.76 -24.52
N GLU A 51 37.24 -13.99 -23.67
CA GLU A 51 38.66 -13.61 -23.84
C GLU A 51 39.65 -14.70 -23.40
N ARG A 52 39.33 -15.48 -22.35
CA ARG A 52 40.23 -16.50 -21.79
C ARG A 52 39.65 -17.91 -21.79
N LYS A 53 38.99 -18.30 -22.89
CA LYS A 53 38.29 -19.59 -23.03
C LYS A 53 39.11 -20.83 -22.63
N ARG A 54 40.43 -20.87 -22.89
CA ARG A 54 41.25 -22.07 -22.63
C ARG A 54 41.78 -22.22 -21.21
N GLU A 55 42.03 -21.12 -20.50
CA GLU A 55 42.69 -21.15 -19.18
C GLU A 55 41.70 -21.15 -18.02
N ARG A 56 40.52 -20.54 -18.20
CA ARG A 56 39.60 -20.26 -17.08
C ARG A 56 38.37 -21.15 -17.04
N TYR A 57 37.92 -21.68 -18.18
CA TYR A 57 36.87 -22.71 -18.22
C TYR A 57 37.18 -23.94 -17.35
N PRO A 58 38.43 -24.47 -17.27
CA PRO A 58 38.74 -25.60 -16.41
C PRO A 58 38.42 -25.37 -14.93
N MET A 59 38.52 -24.13 -14.45
CA MET A 59 38.23 -23.76 -13.06
C MET A 59 36.72 -23.82 -12.77
N PHE A 60 35.90 -23.23 -13.65
CA PHE A 60 34.44 -23.31 -13.57
C PHE A 60 33.92 -24.73 -13.85
N TYR A 61 34.55 -25.47 -14.78
CA TYR A 61 34.22 -26.87 -15.03
C TYR A 61 34.63 -27.79 -13.87
N LYS A 62 35.73 -27.51 -13.17
CA LYS A 62 36.16 -28.24 -11.98
C LYS A 62 35.20 -27.97 -10.82
N LEU A 63 34.82 -26.70 -10.59
CA LEU A 63 33.78 -26.35 -9.63
C LEU A 63 32.44 -27.00 -10.01
N TYR A 64 32.05 -26.94 -11.27
CA TYR A 64 30.83 -27.59 -11.77
C TYR A 64 30.88 -29.12 -11.65
N ALA A 65 32.01 -29.76 -11.94
CA ALA A 65 32.20 -31.20 -11.77
C ALA A 65 32.19 -31.59 -10.30
N MET A 66 32.76 -30.78 -9.42
CA MET A 66 32.66 -30.92 -7.96
C MET A 66 31.25 -30.65 -7.44
N ASP A 67 30.48 -29.77 -8.06
CA ASP A 67 29.07 -29.56 -7.69
C ASP A 67 28.18 -30.70 -8.24
N THR A 68 28.45 -31.24 -9.44
CA THR A 68 27.60 -32.25 -10.10
C THR A 68 27.96 -33.70 -9.79
N SER A 69 29.23 -34.03 -9.50
CA SER A 69 29.62 -35.40 -9.10
C SER A 69 29.08 -35.78 -7.71
N TYR A 70 28.63 -34.80 -6.94
CA TYR A 70 28.02 -34.95 -5.63
C TYR A 70 26.47 -34.89 -5.70
N GLU A 71 25.91 -34.55 -6.86
CA GLU A 71 24.48 -34.50 -7.13
C GLU A 71 23.96 -35.86 -7.64
N ALA A 72 23.74 -36.80 -6.74
CA ALA A 72 22.72 -37.83 -6.98
C ALA A 72 21.32 -37.18 -6.91
N LYS A 73 20.97 -36.40 -7.93
CA LYS A 73 19.76 -35.57 -7.97
C LYS A 73 18.51 -36.42 -8.25
N PRO A 74 17.41 -36.30 -7.47
CA PRO A 74 16.07 -36.40 -8.04
C PRO A 74 15.86 -35.20 -8.97
N LYS A 75 15.44 -35.47 -10.22
CA LYS A 75 15.35 -34.51 -11.35
C LYS A 75 14.43 -33.28 -11.15
N GLU A 76 13.87 -33.03 -9.97
CA GLU A 76 12.76 -32.08 -9.80
C GLU A 76 13.16 -30.70 -9.26
N PHE A 77 14.32 -30.55 -8.60
CA PHE A 77 14.77 -29.26 -8.04
C PHE A 77 15.92 -28.65 -8.86
N SER A 78 15.69 -27.48 -9.46
CA SER A 78 16.66 -26.79 -10.32
C SER A 78 17.87 -26.28 -9.54
N ASN A 79 19.06 -26.34 -10.14
CA ASN A 79 20.30 -25.79 -9.56
C ASN A 79 20.24 -24.30 -9.28
N LEU A 80 19.51 -23.57 -10.12
CA LEU A 80 19.24 -22.16 -9.90
C LEU A 80 18.41 -21.94 -8.63
N LEU A 81 17.41 -22.79 -8.37
CA LEU A 81 16.60 -22.68 -7.16
C LEU A 81 17.44 -23.01 -5.92
N PHE A 82 18.31 -24.02 -6.01
CA PHE A 82 19.21 -24.36 -4.90
C PHE A 82 20.18 -23.25 -4.55
N SER A 83 20.77 -22.57 -5.54
CA SER A 83 21.69 -21.47 -5.28
C SER A 83 20.98 -20.25 -4.68
N ILE A 84 19.79 -19.90 -5.18
CA ILE A 84 18.94 -18.83 -4.63
C ILE A 84 18.57 -19.16 -3.18
N PHE A 85 18.13 -20.39 -2.92
CA PHE A 85 17.73 -20.82 -1.59
C PHE A 85 18.94 -20.81 -0.63
N LYS A 86 20.09 -21.34 -1.04
CA LYS A 86 21.30 -21.30 -0.22
C LYS A 86 21.77 -19.87 0.09
N GLN A 87 21.61 -18.93 -0.84
CA GLN A 87 21.98 -17.54 -0.64
C GLN A 87 21.14 -16.85 0.45
N TYR A 88 19.83 -17.13 0.50
CA TYR A 88 18.89 -16.48 1.41
C TYR A 88 18.50 -17.34 2.63
N GLU A 89 19.26 -18.41 2.91
CA GLU A 89 18.92 -19.41 3.95
C GLU A 89 18.57 -18.80 5.31
N LYS A 90 19.25 -17.72 5.71
CA LYS A 90 19.02 -17.03 7.00
C LYS A 90 17.70 -16.26 7.07
N GLU A 91 17.16 -15.83 5.93
CA GLU A 91 15.97 -14.97 5.81
C GLU A 91 14.72 -15.75 5.39
N MET A 92 14.87 -17.03 5.01
CA MET A 92 13.76 -17.81 4.45
C MET A 92 12.55 -17.95 5.35
N GLU A 93 12.77 -18.23 6.63
CA GLU A 93 11.67 -18.48 7.56
C GLU A 93 10.87 -17.18 7.79
N SER A 94 11.55 -16.04 7.89
CA SER A 94 10.88 -14.73 7.95
C SER A 94 10.15 -14.40 6.64
N ASP A 95 10.77 -14.66 5.49
CA ASP A 95 10.20 -14.36 4.17
C ASP A 95 8.97 -15.22 3.88
N GLN A 96 8.98 -16.49 4.31
CA GLN A 96 7.86 -17.41 4.20
C GLN A 96 6.69 -16.97 5.10
N GLU A 97 6.97 -16.55 6.34
CA GLU A 97 5.96 -15.99 7.22
C GLU A 97 5.36 -14.70 6.66
N GLU A 98 6.20 -13.82 6.10
CA GLU A 98 5.77 -12.57 5.49
C GLU A 98 4.87 -12.82 4.28
N LEU A 99 5.27 -13.72 3.38
CA LEU A 99 4.47 -14.09 2.21
C LEU A 99 3.09 -14.63 2.62
N ASN A 100 3.04 -15.49 3.64
CA ASN A 100 1.80 -15.98 4.22
C ASN A 100 0.94 -14.85 4.82
N LYS A 101 1.55 -13.90 5.54
CA LYS A 101 0.85 -12.74 6.09
C LYS A 101 0.24 -11.88 4.98
N LEU A 102 1.00 -11.58 3.93
CA LEU A 102 0.56 -10.79 2.78
C LEU A 102 -0.62 -11.43 2.04
N GLU A 103 -0.58 -12.74 1.80
CA GLU A 103 -1.67 -13.49 1.16
C GLU A 103 -2.94 -13.49 2.02
N ASN A 104 -2.81 -13.74 3.33
CA ASN A 104 -3.93 -13.72 4.27
C ASN A 104 -4.53 -12.31 4.44
N GLU A 105 -3.70 -11.27 4.49
CA GLU A 105 -4.15 -9.87 4.61
C GLU A 105 -4.96 -9.46 3.37
N ARG A 106 -4.50 -9.85 2.17
CA ARG A 106 -5.24 -9.61 0.92
C ARG A 106 -6.61 -10.29 0.93
N GLU A 107 -6.69 -11.54 1.40
CA GLU A 107 -7.98 -12.25 1.48
C GLU A 107 -8.94 -11.55 2.46
N LYS A 108 -8.44 -11.13 3.63
CA LYS A 108 -9.23 -10.37 4.62
C LYS A 108 -9.74 -9.05 4.05
N MET A 109 -8.85 -8.24 3.47
CA MET A 109 -9.21 -6.97 2.86
C MET A 109 -10.24 -7.15 1.73
N THR A 110 -10.13 -8.22 0.94
CA THR A 110 -11.09 -8.52 -0.14
C THR A 110 -12.49 -8.84 0.42
N LYS A 111 -12.56 -9.61 1.51
CA LYS A 111 -13.84 -9.89 2.19
C LYS A 111 -14.47 -8.63 2.79
N GLU A 112 -13.65 -7.77 3.37
CA GLU A 112 -14.07 -6.49 3.92
C GLU A 112 -14.61 -5.54 2.84
N VAL A 113 -14.06 -5.55 1.62
CA VAL A 113 -14.56 -4.72 0.51
C VAL A 113 -16.04 -4.97 0.24
N ASN A 114 -16.42 -6.24 0.17
CA ASN A 114 -17.81 -6.60 -0.12
C ASN A 114 -18.75 -6.13 0.99
N HIS A 115 -18.33 -6.30 2.25
CA HIS A 115 -19.10 -5.84 3.39
C HIS A 115 -19.24 -4.31 3.42
N PHE A 116 -18.13 -3.58 3.18
CA PHE A 116 -18.15 -2.12 3.16
C PHE A 116 -18.93 -1.55 1.97
N ALA A 117 -18.90 -2.21 0.81
CA ALA A 117 -19.71 -1.80 -0.34
C ALA A 117 -21.22 -1.89 -0.04
N GLU A 118 -21.66 -2.96 0.63
CA GLU A 118 -23.05 -3.10 1.07
C GLU A 118 -23.44 -2.02 2.09
N GLU A 119 -22.57 -1.74 3.06
CA GLU A 119 -22.81 -0.69 4.06
C GLU A 119 -22.85 0.71 3.44
N GLU A 120 -21.98 1.00 2.48
CA GLU A 120 -21.92 2.27 1.78
C GLU A 120 -23.21 2.53 0.99
N VAL A 121 -23.69 1.52 0.24
CA VAL A 121 -24.97 1.60 -0.48
C VAL A 121 -26.12 1.86 0.50
N ALA A 122 -26.19 1.10 1.60
CA ALA A 122 -27.21 1.28 2.62
C ALA A 122 -27.16 2.66 3.29
N LEU A 123 -25.98 3.27 3.40
CA LEU A 123 -25.81 4.62 3.93
C LEU A 123 -26.18 5.72 2.93
N LYS A 124 -25.86 5.54 1.65
CA LYS A 124 -26.29 6.44 0.56
C LYS A 124 -27.81 6.48 0.45
N GLU A 125 -28.46 5.31 0.47
CA GLU A 125 -29.93 5.22 0.49
C GLU A 125 -30.52 5.96 1.70
N LYS A 126 -29.95 5.77 2.89
CA LYS A 126 -30.38 6.50 4.09
C LYS A 126 -30.17 8.02 3.94
N GLU A 127 -29.07 8.46 3.35
CA GLU A 127 -28.80 9.87 3.11
C GLU A 127 -29.88 10.49 2.20
N GLU A 128 -30.25 9.80 1.12
CA GLU A 128 -31.34 10.23 0.23
C GLU A 128 -32.68 10.30 0.96
N GLN A 129 -33.04 9.28 1.74
CA GLN A 129 -34.26 9.30 2.55
C GLN A 129 -34.30 10.48 3.53
N TYR A 130 -33.17 10.84 4.16
CA TYR A 130 -33.11 12.01 5.04
C TYR A 130 -33.15 13.34 4.26
N LYS A 131 -32.56 13.42 3.06
CA LYS A 131 -32.67 14.58 2.17
C LYS A 131 -34.13 14.79 1.74
N GLU A 132 -34.85 13.73 1.39
CA GLU A 132 -36.29 13.79 1.10
C GLU A 132 -37.10 14.23 2.31
N ARG A 133 -36.84 13.67 3.50
CA ARG A 133 -37.50 14.10 4.75
C ARG A 133 -37.24 15.56 5.09
N GLN A 134 -36.07 16.09 4.74
CA GLN A 134 -35.75 17.50 4.93
C GLN A 134 -36.55 18.38 3.96
N LYS A 135 -36.71 17.96 2.70
CA LYS A 135 -37.57 18.63 1.71
C LYS A 135 -39.04 18.62 2.14
N THR A 136 -39.55 17.50 2.65
CA THR A 136 -40.94 17.42 3.14
C THR A 136 -41.16 18.27 4.40
N CYS A 137 -40.21 18.32 5.33
CA CYS A 137 -40.28 19.23 6.49
C CYS A 137 -40.33 20.71 6.06
N LEU A 138 -39.56 21.10 5.04
CA LEU A 138 -39.62 22.45 4.47
C LEU A 138 -40.99 22.73 3.84
N ALA A 139 -41.54 21.79 3.08
CA ALA A 139 -42.88 21.91 2.50
C ALA A 139 -43.97 22.05 3.58
N TRP A 140 -43.87 21.28 4.68
CA TRP A 140 -44.79 21.39 5.82
C TRP A 140 -44.67 22.74 6.53
N ALA A 141 -43.45 23.25 6.73
CA ALA A 141 -43.25 24.57 7.32
C ALA A 141 -43.91 25.67 6.47
N ILE A 142 -43.73 25.63 5.14
CA ILE A 142 -44.35 26.58 4.21
C ILE A 142 -45.87 26.46 4.25
N SER A 143 -46.40 25.23 4.24
CA SER A 143 -47.85 24.96 4.31
C SER A 143 -48.48 25.49 5.60
N ILE A 144 -47.83 25.30 6.75
CA ILE A 144 -48.28 25.83 8.03
C ILE A 144 -48.33 27.36 8.00
N VAL A 145 -47.29 28.02 7.50
CA VAL A 145 -47.27 29.49 7.38
C VAL A 145 -48.42 29.99 6.50
N LEU A 146 -48.65 29.35 5.34
CA LEU A 146 -49.73 29.70 4.43
C LEU A 146 -51.12 29.50 5.05
N MET A 147 -51.34 28.36 5.70
CA MET A 147 -52.60 28.04 6.39
C MET A 147 -52.87 29.03 7.53
N THR A 148 -51.84 29.37 8.31
CA THR A 148 -51.96 30.34 9.42
C THR A 148 -52.28 31.74 8.89
N ALA A 149 -51.67 32.15 7.78
CA ALA A 149 -51.94 33.42 7.12
C ALA A 149 -53.36 33.50 6.53
N MET A 150 -53.83 32.43 5.87
CA MET A 150 -55.21 32.36 5.36
C MET A 150 -56.23 32.40 6.50
N ALA A 151 -56.00 31.64 7.58
CA ALA A 151 -56.89 31.63 8.74
C ALA A 151 -56.98 33.01 9.39
N ALA A 152 -55.83 33.69 9.59
CA ALA A 152 -55.79 35.05 10.12
C ALA A 152 -56.54 36.03 9.20
N GLY A 153 -56.35 35.94 7.87
CA GLY A 153 -57.08 36.74 6.90
C GLY A 153 -58.60 36.50 6.93
N GLY A 154 -59.02 35.25 7.12
CA GLY A 154 -60.43 34.89 7.29
C GLY A 154 -61.06 35.51 8.54
N PHE A 155 -60.35 35.52 9.67
CA PHE A 155 -60.80 36.20 10.88
C PHE A 155 -60.90 37.73 10.72
N VAL A 156 -59.98 38.34 9.96
CA VAL A 156 -60.08 39.77 9.61
C VAL A 156 -61.31 40.05 8.77
N PHE A 157 -61.57 39.23 7.74
CA PHE A 157 -62.74 39.38 6.87
C PHE A 157 -64.06 39.23 7.65
N LEU A 158 -64.18 38.21 8.50
CA LEU A 158 -65.35 38.03 9.37
C LEU A 158 -65.54 39.17 10.36
N GLY A 159 -64.44 39.70 10.91
CA GLY A 159 -64.47 40.87 11.80
C GLY A 159 -65.00 42.12 11.13
N LEU A 160 -64.68 42.34 9.84
CA LEU A 160 -65.19 43.45 9.05
C LEU A 160 -66.67 43.29 8.68
N CYS A 161 -67.13 42.07 8.41
CA CYS A 161 -68.52 41.82 7.99
C CYS A 161 -69.53 41.78 9.15
N TYR A 162 -69.12 41.37 10.36
CA TYR A 162 -70.03 41.09 11.47
C TYR A 162 -69.76 41.91 12.75
N GLU A 163 -68.89 42.93 12.69
CA GLU A 163 -68.49 43.78 13.84
C GLU A 163 -68.00 42.99 15.07
N PHE A 164 -67.50 41.76 14.87
CA PHE A 164 -67.07 40.88 15.94
C PHE A 164 -65.63 41.19 16.37
N SER A 165 -65.30 40.94 17.65
CA SER A 165 -63.94 41.12 18.17
C SER A 165 -62.98 40.05 17.62
N TYR A 166 -62.35 40.32 16.47
CA TYR A 166 -61.45 39.40 15.75
C TYR A 166 -60.05 39.23 16.37
N LYS A 167 -59.64 40.11 17.29
CA LYS A 167 -58.30 40.11 17.92
C LYS A 167 -57.97 38.81 18.65
N ILE A 168 -58.97 38.19 19.28
CA ILE A 168 -58.82 36.94 20.04
C ILE A 168 -58.56 35.76 19.09
N GLY A 169 -59.34 35.66 17.99
CA GLY A 169 -59.19 34.61 16.99
C GLY A 169 -57.83 34.65 16.28
N ILE A 170 -57.36 35.85 15.91
CA ILE A 170 -56.04 36.02 15.28
C ILE A 170 -54.91 35.61 16.25
N SER A 171 -54.99 36.02 17.52
CA SER A 171 -53.98 35.65 18.53
C SER A 171 -53.90 34.14 18.72
N PHE A 172 -55.06 33.45 18.69
CA PHE A 172 -55.13 32.01 18.80
C PHE A 172 -54.53 31.30 17.57
N CYS A 173 -54.81 31.80 16.35
CA CYS A 173 -54.19 31.30 15.12
C CYS A 173 -52.67 31.44 15.14
N ILE A 174 -52.15 32.59 15.58
CA ILE A 174 -50.70 32.83 15.68
C ILE A 174 -50.06 31.87 16.68
N LEU A 175 -50.68 31.65 17.85
CA LEU A 175 -50.17 30.72 18.86
C LEU A 175 -50.11 29.28 18.34
N ILE A 176 -51.17 28.81 17.68
CA ILE A 176 -51.20 27.47 17.09
C ILE A 176 -50.17 27.34 15.96
N GLY A 177 -50.09 28.32 15.06
CA GLY A 177 -49.12 28.33 13.96
C GLY A 177 -47.67 28.32 14.47
N ALA A 178 -47.36 29.11 15.50
CA ALA A 178 -46.04 29.13 16.15
C ALA A 178 -45.71 27.78 16.80
N PHE A 179 -46.68 27.16 17.48
CA PHE A 179 -46.50 25.85 18.10
C PHE A 179 -46.22 24.75 17.07
N LEU A 180 -46.98 24.71 15.97
CA LEU A 180 -46.76 23.76 14.88
C LEU A 180 -45.41 23.98 14.18
N LEU A 181 -45.01 25.23 13.97
CA LEU A 181 -43.69 25.56 13.42
C LEU A 181 -42.54 25.09 14.33
N LEU A 182 -42.68 25.24 15.66
CA LEU A 182 -41.68 24.74 16.61
C LEU A 182 -41.50 23.23 16.50
N ILE A 183 -42.59 22.46 16.34
CA ILE A 183 -42.53 21.01 16.15
C ILE A 183 -41.78 20.66 14.86
N VAL A 184 -42.11 21.34 13.74
CA VAL A 184 -41.44 21.10 12.45
C VAL A 184 -39.96 21.47 12.51
N LEU A 185 -39.60 22.56 13.19
CA LEU A 185 -38.20 22.97 13.37
C LEU A 185 -37.41 21.94 14.21
N GLN A 186 -38.01 21.38 15.26
CA GLN A 186 -37.38 20.31 16.04
C GLN A 186 -37.15 19.04 15.20
N LEU A 187 -38.13 18.64 14.40
CA LEU A 187 -38.01 17.49 13.49
C LEU A 187 -36.92 17.72 12.44
N ASN A 188 -36.89 18.89 11.81
CA ASN A 188 -35.86 19.26 10.84
C ASN A 188 -34.46 19.28 11.49
N GLY A 189 -34.36 19.80 12.72
CA GLY A 189 -33.12 19.76 13.51
C GLY A 189 -32.61 18.33 13.77
N ARG A 190 -33.51 17.39 14.11
CA ARG A 190 -33.17 15.97 14.28
C ARG A 190 -32.73 15.32 12.97
N VAL A 191 -33.41 15.59 11.86
CA VAL A 191 -33.06 15.08 10.53
C VAL A 191 -31.67 15.59 10.12
N LYS A 192 -31.41 16.90 10.21
CA LYS A 192 -30.10 17.48 9.89
C LYS A 192 -28.95 16.87 10.69
N ARG A 193 -29.15 16.60 11.99
CA ARG A 193 -28.14 15.92 12.82
C ARG A 193 -27.85 14.51 12.30
N LYS A 194 -28.89 13.74 11.96
CA LYS A 194 -28.73 12.39 11.41
C LYS A 194 -28.04 12.40 10.05
N THR A 195 -28.38 13.34 9.16
CA THR A 195 -27.70 13.52 7.87
C THR A 195 -26.22 13.79 8.05
N ARG A 196 -25.83 14.69 8.98
CA ARG A 196 -24.41 14.96 9.28
C ARG A 196 -23.67 13.74 9.79
N VAL A 197 -24.30 12.90 10.61
CA VAL A 197 -23.68 11.65 11.10
C VAL A 197 -23.43 10.69 9.95
N ILE A 198 -24.38 10.56 9.02
CA ILE A 198 -24.23 9.72 7.82
C ILE A 198 -23.12 10.24 6.92
N GLN A 199 -23.09 11.55 6.67
CA GLN A 199 -22.04 12.17 5.86
C GLN A 199 -20.64 11.93 6.43
N ARG A 200 -20.47 12.09 7.75
CA ARG A 200 -19.19 11.76 8.42
C ARG A 200 -18.81 10.28 8.28
N LYS A 201 -19.79 9.37 8.32
CA LYS A 201 -19.54 7.94 8.10
C LYS A 201 -19.10 7.68 6.66
N LEU A 202 -19.77 8.29 5.68
CA LEU A 202 -19.40 8.19 4.26
C LEU A 202 -18.01 8.77 3.98
N GLU A 203 -17.67 9.92 4.59
CA GLU A 203 -16.31 10.49 4.53
C GLU A 203 -15.27 9.52 5.10
N HIS A 204 -15.57 8.88 6.23
CA HIS A 204 -14.68 7.89 6.83
C HIS A 204 -14.51 6.64 5.95
N PHE A 205 -15.58 6.19 5.28
CA PHE A 205 -15.49 5.10 4.30
C PHE A 205 -14.57 5.46 3.13
N GLY A 206 -14.66 6.69 2.61
CA GLY A 206 -13.76 7.16 1.54
C GLY A 206 -12.29 7.13 1.97
N GLN A 207 -11.98 7.63 3.18
CA GLN A 207 -10.63 7.57 3.75
C GLN A 207 -10.12 6.13 3.93
N TYR A 208 -10.99 5.24 4.40
CA TYR A 208 -10.66 3.82 4.55
C TYR A 208 -10.40 3.15 3.20
N GLU A 209 -11.21 3.47 2.18
CA GLU A 209 -11.06 2.91 0.84
C GLU A 209 -9.73 3.30 0.21
N GLU A 210 -9.32 4.56 0.38
CA GLU A 210 -8.03 5.09 -0.08
C GLU A 210 -6.86 4.39 0.64
N TYR A 211 -6.90 4.33 1.98
CA TYR A 211 -5.90 3.61 2.76
C TYR A 211 -5.79 2.14 2.34
N ARG A 212 -6.92 1.47 2.13
CA ARG A 212 -6.97 0.07 1.70
C ARG A 212 -6.36 -0.12 0.31
N LYS A 213 -6.62 0.78 -0.64
CA LYS A 213 -6.03 0.72 -1.98
C LYS A 213 -4.51 0.83 -1.92
N GLU A 214 -4.01 1.83 -1.19
CA GLU A 214 -2.56 2.01 -0.97
C GLU A 214 -1.94 0.77 -0.31
N ARG A 215 -2.60 0.21 0.72
CA ARG A 215 -2.14 -1.00 1.41
C ARG A 215 -2.14 -2.24 0.52
N LEU A 216 -3.17 -2.44 -0.30
CA LEU A 216 -3.25 -3.57 -1.24
C LEU A 216 -2.16 -3.49 -2.31
N GLU A 217 -1.89 -2.29 -2.80
CA GLU A 217 -0.85 -2.05 -3.80
C GLU A 217 0.55 -2.26 -3.20
N GLN A 218 0.80 -1.76 -1.98
CA GLN A 218 2.03 -2.04 -1.23
C GLN A 218 2.21 -3.55 -0.99
N ASN A 219 1.14 -4.24 -0.56
CA ASN A 219 1.18 -5.69 -0.37
C ASN A 219 1.45 -6.45 -1.67
N LEU A 220 0.97 -5.95 -2.81
CA LEU A 220 1.26 -6.54 -4.11
C LEU A 220 2.75 -6.38 -4.46
N PHE A 221 3.33 -5.20 -4.26
CA PHE A 221 4.77 -4.99 -4.50
C PHE A 221 5.63 -5.89 -3.60
N LEU A 222 5.32 -5.99 -2.31
CA LEU A 222 6.04 -6.87 -1.39
C LEU A 222 5.90 -8.34 -1.78
N LYS A 223 4.69 -8.76 -2.17
CA LYS A 223 4.44 -10.13 -2.63
C LYS A 223 5.22 -10.44 -3.90
N THR A 224 5.09 -9.60 -4.94
CA THR A 224 5.79 -9.76 -6.21
C THR A 224 7.31 -9.68 -6.02
N SER A 225 7.75 -8.92 -5.02
CA SER A 225 9.13 -8.89 -4.60
C SER A 225 9.58 -10.28 -4.12
N LEU A 226 8.91 -10.88 -3.13
CA LEU A 226 9.23 -12.21 -2.62
C LEU A 226 9.10 -13.30 -3.70
N GLU A 227 8.07 -13.21 -4.55
CA GLU A 227 7.87 -14.09 -5.71
C GLU A 227 9.05 -14.04 -6.68
N CYS A 228 9.54 -12.83 -6.99
CA CYS A 228 10.72 -12.68 -7.82
C CYS A 228 11.99 -13.13 -7.10
N LYS A 229 12.15 -12.86 -5.79
CA LYS A 229 13.34 -13.24 -5.01
C LYS A 229 13.59 -14.76 -5.07
N TYR A 230 12.53 -15.56 -4.88
CA TYR A 230 12.62 -17.02 -4.81
C TYR A 230 12.18 -17.76 -6.08
N LEU A 231 11.76 -17.06 -7.14
CA LEU A 231 11.20 -17.65 -8.37
C LEU A 231 9.94 -18.51 -8.11
N ILE A 232 9.06 -18.03 -7.23
CA ILE A 232 7.83 -18.71 -6.81
C ILE A 232 6.59 -17.90 -7.18
N LYS A 233 5.41 -18.54 -7.11
CA LYS A 233 4.12 -17.89 -7.38
C LYS A 233 3.27 -17.67 -6.12
N ASN A 234 3.49 -18.43 -5.06
CA ASN A 234 2.71 -18.35 -3.83
C ASN A 234 3.45 -19.01 -2.65
N SER A 235 2.91 -18.83 -1.45
CA SER A 235 3.41 -19.44 -0.20
C SER A 235 3.48 -20.96 -0.26
N GLN A 236 2.49 -21.63 -0.86
CA GLN A 236 2.46 -23.09 -0.95
C GLN A 236 3.61 -23.65 -1.79
N GLU A 237 3.95 -22.98 -2.89
CA GLU A 237 5.10 -23.30 -3.73
C GLU A 237 6.41 -23.04 -2.97
N PHE A 238 6.50 -21.95 -2.19
CA PHE A 238 7.63 -21.71 -1.28
C PHE A 238 7.82 -22.89 -0.34
N ASP A 239 6.78 -23.30 0.38
CA ASP A 239 6.83 -24.39 1.37
C ASP A 239 7.30 -25.71 0.76
N HIS A 240 6.82 -26.00 -0.45
CA HIS A 240 7.21 -27.19 -1.18
C HIS A 240 8.69 -27.15 -1.56
N LEU A 241 9.14 -26.05 -2.15
CA LEU A 241 10.53 -25.86 -2.57
C LEU A 241 11.50 -25.81 -1.37
N LEU A 242 11.07 -25.24 -0.25
CA LEU A 242 11.86 -25.19 0.98
C LEU A 242 12.08 -26.58 1.56
N LYS A 243 11.07 -27.45 1.54
CA LYS A 243 11.21 -28.86 1.96
C LYS A 243 12.20 -29.60 1.07
N GLN A 244 12.06 -29.44 -0.25
CA GLN A 244 12.99 -30.03 -1.22
C GLN A 244 14.43 -29.53 -1.02
N TYR A 245 14.61 -28.24 -0.72
CA TYR A 245 15.91 -27.67 -0.38
C TYR A 245 16.51 -28.30 0.89
N LYS A 246 15.75 -28.35 1.99
CA LYS A 246 16.19 -28.93 3.28
C LYS A 246 16.55 -30.42 3.15
N GLU A 247 15.78 -31.18 2.37
CA GLU A 247 16.07 -32.59 2.06
C GLU A 247 17.37 -32.74 1.25
N THR A 248 17.63 -31.83 0.31
CA THR A 248 18.84 -31.84 -0.53
C THR A 248 20.09 -31.43 0.27
N GLN A 249 19.94 -30.56 1.27
CA GLN A 249 21.05 -30.07 2.10
C GLN A 249 21.59 -31.13 3.07
N GLN A 250 20.75 -32.04 3.57
CA GLN A 250 21.13 -33.08 4.54
C GLN A 250 22.08 -34.14 3.97
N THR A 251 22.27 -34.19 2.65
CA THR A 251 23.02 -35.22 1.94
C THR A 251 24.46 -34.84 1.57
N VAL A 252 24.93 -33.62 1.89
CA VAL A 252 26.20 -33.06 1.35
C VAL A 252 27.16 -32.61 2.47
N GLU A 253 28.33 -33.24 2.57
CA GLU A 253 29.49 -32.73 3.35
C GLU A 253 30.28 -31.70 2.51
N LEU A 254 30.50 -30.48 3.05
CA LEU A 254 30.78 -29.25 2.29
C LEU A 254 32.26 -28.76 2.28
N GLU A 255 33.19 -29.39 3.02
CA GLU A 255 34.47 -28.75 3.34
C GLU A 255 35.41 -28.52 2.14
N GLN A 256 35.45 -29.40 1.13
CA GLN A 256 36.37 -29.26 -0.02
C GLN A 256 35.86 -28.27 -1.09
N ILE A 257 34.56 -28.02 -1.15
CA ILE A 257 33.94 -27.09 -2.11
C ILE A 257 34.20 -25.65 -1.68
N ASP A 258 34.18 -25.37 -0.37
CA ASP A 258 34.34 -24.02 0.16
C ASP A 258 35.73 -23.42 -0.11
N GLU A 259 36.80 -24.23 -0.17
CA GLU A 259 38.15 -23.75 -0.52
C GLU A 259 38.27 -23.37 -2.00
N GLU A 260 37.74 -24.19 -2.90
CA GLU A 260 37.74 -23.88 -4.35
C GLU A 260 36.87 -22.65 -4.65
N LYS A 261 35.73 -22.51 -3.95
CA LYS A 261 34.87 -21.33 -4.04
C LYS A 261 35.59 -20.06 -3.63
N LYS A 262 36.35 -20.08 -2.52
CA LYS A 262 37.17 -18.94 -2.08
C LYS A 262 38.24 -18.57 -3.11
N HIS A 263 38.87 -19.57 -3.73
CA HIS A 263 39.87 -19.33 -4.75
C HIS A 263 39.29 -18.65 -6.00
N ILE A 264 38.12 -19.11 -6.48
CA ILE A 264 37.44 -18.50 -7.64
C ILE A 264 36.95 -17.09 -7.32
N ILE A 265 36.44 -16.86 -6.11
CA ILE A 265 36.05 -15.52 -5.65
C ILE A 265 37.24 -14.56 -5.73
N ALA A 266 38.42 -14.97 -5.24
CA ALA A 266 39.61 -14.12 -5.26
C ALA A 266 40.01 -13.73 -6.70
N VAL A 267 40.01 -14.68 -7.63
CA VAL A 267 40.32 -14.42 -9.05
C VAL A 267 39.31 -13.46 -9.68
N LEU A 268 38.03 -13.59 -9.37
CA LEU A 268 37.01 -12.69 -9.90
C LEU A 268 37.11 -11.29 -9.29
N LEU A 269 37.47 -11.15 -8.01
CA LEU A 269 37.75 -9.84 -7.41
C LEU A 269 38.94 -9.15 -8.08
N GLU A 270 40.02 -9.89 -8.36
CA GLU A 270 41.20 -9.36 -9.07
C GLU A 270 40.85 -8.85 -10.48
N GLU A 271 39.81 -9.42 -11.09
CA GLU A 271 39.31 -9.03 -12.43
C GLU A 271 38.17 -7.99 -12.33
N GLY A 272 37.97 -7.47 -11.12
CA GLY A 272 37.14 -6.31 -10.78
C GLY A 272 35.65 -6.58 -10.71
N PHE A 273 35.22 -7.84 -10.56
CA PHE A 273 33.82 -8.16 -10.30
C PHE A 273 33.40 -7.64 -8.92
N SER A 274 32.23 -6.99 -8.83
CA SER A 274 31.71 -6.46 -7.57
C SER A 274 31.13 -7.56 -6.68
N TYR A 275 30.45 -8.54 -7.26
CA TYR A 275 29.78 -9.64 -6.56
C TYR A 275 30.13 -11.01 -7.14
N PRO A 276 31.39 -11.46 -6.95
CA PRO A 276 31.88 -12.75 -7.42
C PRO A 276 31.12 -13.95 -6.82
N THR A 277 30.47 -13.78 -5.68
CA THR A 277 29.75 -14.82 -4.94
C THR A 277 28.57 -15.41 -5.72
N ILE A 278 27.89 -14.61 -6.55
CA ILE A 278 26.82 -15.10 -7.43
C ILE A 278 27.35 -16.18 -8.36
N PHE A 279 28.54 -15.94 -8.92
CA PHE A 279 29.14 -16.80 -9.93
C PHE A 279 29.55 -18.15 -9.36
N VAL A 280 29.99 -18.13 -8.10
CA VAL A 280 30.52 -19.29 -7.40
C VAL A 280 29.42 -20.12 -6.74
N ASN A 281 28.29 -19.50 -6.38
CA ASN A 281 27.12 -20.20 -5.89
C ASN A 281 26.24 -20.79 -7.00
N ALA A 282 26.38 -20.30 -8.24
CA ALA A 282 25.69 -20.79 -9.42
C ALA A 282 26.66 -21.25 -10.52
N SER A 283 27.69 -22.03 -10.16
CA SER A 283 28.77 -22.50 -11.05
C SER A 283 28.28 -23.10 -12.38
N TYR A 284 27.15 -23.82 -12.34
CA TYR A 284 26.42 -24.39 -13.49
C TYR A 284 26.05 -23.36 -14.56
N SER A 285 25.69 -22.14 -14.16
CA SER A 285 25.20 -21.12 -15.08
C SER A 285 26.25 -20.59 -16.05
N PHE A 286 27.53 -20.88 -15.82
CA PHE A 286 28.65 -20.46 -16.68
C PHE A 286 29.16 -21.58 -17.59
N VAL A 287 28.78 -22.81 -17.30
CA VAL A 287 28.99 -23.96 -18.19
C VAL A 287 27.91 -24.01 -19.26
N GLU A 288 26.67 -23.71 -18.89
CA GLU A 288 25.52 -23.74 -19.80
C GLU A 288 24.98 -22.33 -20.11
N TYR A 289 25.12 -21.92 -21.37
CA TYR A 289 24.63 -20.63 -21.86
C TYR A 289 23.12 -20.39 -21.60
N ALA A 290 22.31 -21.45 -21.62
CA ALA A 290 20.88 -21.37 -21.36
C ALA A 290 20.57 -20.87 -19.93
N GLU A 291 21.43 -21.21 -18.97
CA GLU A 291 21.27 -20.89 -17.56
C GLU A 291 21.82 -19.51 -17.21
N GLN A 292 22.93 -19.12 -17.85
CA GLN A 292 23.39 -17.73 -17.83
C GLN A 292 22.27 -16.77 -18.23
N LYS A 293 21.55 -17.10 -19.31
CA LYS A 293 20.41 -16.31 -19.78
C LYS A 293 19.26 -16.29 -18.77
N LYS A 294 19.00 -17.40 -18.05
CA LYS A 294 17.96 -17.44 -17.00
C LYS A 294 18.32 -16.53 -15.82
N ILE A 295 19.56 -16.55 -15.36
CA ILE A 295 20.04 -15.68 -14.27
C ILE A 295 19.99 -14.20 -14.69
N LYS A 296 20.44 -13.88 -15.91
CA LYS A 296 20.35 -12.52 -16.46
C LYS A 296 18.88 -12.03 -16.52
N ASN A 297 17.99 -12.88 -17.03
CA ASN A 297 16.55 -12.56 -17.07
C ASN A 297 15.94 -12.41 -15.67
N TYR A 298 16.39 -13.19 -14.68
CA TYR A 298 15.97 -13.07 -13.29
C TYR A 298 16.31 -11.69 -12.74
N PHE A 299 17.59 -11.27 -12.82
CA PHE A 299 18.02 -9.97 -12.31
C PHE A 299 17.37 -8.81 -13.08
N ALA A 300 17.23 -8.93 -14.40
CA ALA A 300 16.55 -7.93 -15.22
C ALA A 300 15.07 -7.74 -14.81
N ARG A 301 14.35 -8.86 -14.62
CA ARG A 301 12.96 -8.81 -14.17
C ARG A 301 12.84 -8.25 -12.75
N ARG A 302 13.77 -8.61 -11.86
CA ARG A 302 13.82 -8.07 -10.50
C ARG A 302 14.06 -6.55 -10.52
N LYS A 303 14.99 -6.07 -11.34
CA LYS A 303 15.25 -4.63 -11.55
C LYS A 303 13.99 -3.91 -12.04
N GLU A 304 13.31 -4.44 -13.04
CA GLU A 304 12.04 -3.85 -13.55
C GLU A 304 10.96 -3.73 -12.45
N GLN A 305 10.87 -4.71 -11.54
CA GLN A 305 9.93 -4.64 -10.41
C GLN A 305 10.34 -3.59 -9.38
N VAL A 306 11.63 -3.50 -9.06
CA VAL A 306 12.18 -2.50 -8.15
C VAL A 306 11.96 -1.08 -8.71
N GLU A 307 12.22 -0.86 -10.01
CA GLU A 307 11.97 0.42 -10.69
C GLU A 307 10.50 0.83 -10.62
N LYS A 308 9.56 -0.11 -10.85
CA LYS A 308 8.12 0.14 -10.72
C LYS A 308 7.73 0.49 -9.29
N HIS A 309 8.24 -0.23 -8.31
CA HIS A 309 7.96 0.03 -6.90
C HIS A 309 8.54 1.37 -6.46
N LEU A 310 9.76 1.70 -6.90
CA LEU A 310 10.42 2.97 -6.65
C LEU A 310 9.62 4.15 -7.22
N SER A 311 9.14 4.04 -8.47
CA SER A 311 8.29 5.05 -9.09
C SER A 311 7.02 5.28 -8.27
N TRP A 312 6.36 4.19 -7.86
CA TRP A 312 5.15 4.26 -7.03
C TRP A 312 5.40 4.91 -5.67
N GLN A 313 6.51 4.57 -4.99
CA GLN A 313 6.85 5.20 -3.71
C GLN A 313 7.15 6.69 -3.84
N LYS A 314 7.81 7.10 -4.93
CA LYS A 314 8.06 8.53 -5.24
C LYS A 314 6.75 9.29 -5.46
N GLU A 315 5.84 8.75 -6.28
CA GLU A 315 4.51 9.34 -6.49
C GLU A 315 3.71 9.46 -5.17
N ARG A 316 3.80 8.42 -4.32
CA ARG A 316 3.18 8.41 -2.99
C ARG A 316 3.77 9.46 -2.06
N GLN A 317 5.11 9.61 -2.05
CA GLN A 317 5.79 10.64 -1.27
C GLN A 317 5.39 12.04 -1.73
N GLU A 318 5.37 12.30 -3.05
CA GLU A 318 4.95 13.58 -3.62
C GLU A 318 3.52 13.94 -3.23
N LYS A 319 2.60 12.96 -3.26
CA LYS A 319 1.22 13.13 -2.80
C LYS A 319 1.15 13.58 -1.33
N TYR A 320 1.90 12.93 -0.44
CA TYR A 320 1.91 13.29 0.98
C TYR A 320 2.56 14.66 1.23
N ILE A 321 3.60 15.02 0.49
CA ILE A 321 4.20 16.37 0.52
C ILE A 321 3.18 17.43 0.07
N LEU A 322 2.40 17.15 -0.99
CA LEU A 322 1.32 18.04 -1.44
C LEU A 322 0.23 18.21 -0.37
N GLU A 323 -0.21 17.13 0.27
CA GLU A 323 -1.18 17.18 1.37
C GLU A 323 -0.66 17.99 2.57
N MET A 324 0.59 17.76 2.96
CA MET A 324 1.27 18.53 4.00
C MET A 324 1.28 20.03 3.66
N ASN A 325 1.69 20.38 2.44
CA ASN A 325 1.75 21.76 1.97
C ASN A 325 0.37 22.43 1.95
N GLN A 326 -0.71 21.71 1.65
CA GLN A 326 -2.07 22.23 1.74
C GLN A 326 -2.46 22.60 3.19
N ILE A 327 -2.10 21.77 4.17
CA ILE A 327 -2.35 22.04 5.59
C ILE A 327 -1.51 23.23 6.07
N VAL A 328 -0.21 23.24 5.76
CA VAL A 328 0.72 24.29 6.16
C VAL A 328 0.36 25.64 5.53
N THR A 329 -0.07 25.67 4.27
CA THR A 329 -0.54 26.90 3.61
C THR A 329 -1.79 27.46 4.28
N LYS A 330 -2.70 26.57 4.72
CA LYS A 330 -3.93 26.96 5.42
C LYS A 330 -3.68 27.37 6.88
N TYR A 331 -2.67 26.79 7.53
CA TYR A 331 -2.29 27.06 8.91
C TYR A 331 -0.77 27.30 9.03
N PRO A 332 -0.29 28.51 8.71
CA PRO A 332 1.15 28.81 8.66
C PRO A 332 1.90 28.59 9.98
N LEU A 333 1.19 28.65 11.11
CA LEU A 333 1.73 28.37 12.45
C LEU A 333 2.26 26.94 12.60
N LEU A 334 1.77 26.01 11.78
CA LEU A 334 2.19 24.60 11.78
C LEU A 334 3.40 24.34 10.87
N LYS A 335 3.88 25.34 10.12
CA LYS A 335 5.02 25.19 9.21
C LYS A 335 6.29 24.73 9.95
N THR A 336 6.67 25.48 10.98
CA THR A 336 7.85 25.17 11.79
C THR A 336 7.72 23.83 12.53
N TYR A 337 6.48 23.42 12.85
CA TYR A 337 6.22 22.11 13.43
C TYR A 337 6.47 20.97 12.42
N ALA A 338 5.96 21.11 11.20
CA ALA A 338 6.21 20.16 10.11
C ALA A 338 7.70 20.03 9.78
N GLU A 339 8.41 21.17 9.69
CA GLU A 339 9.85 21.22 9.40
C GLU A 339 10.66 20.49 10.48
N ASN A 340 10.37 20.75 11.76
CA ASN A 340 11.04 20.07 12.87
C ASN A 340 10.77 18.55 12.87
N MET A 341 9.54 18.12 12.62
CA MET A 341 9.17 16.70 12.56
C MET A 341 9.92 15.97 11.44
N LEU A 342 10.06 16.59 10.27
CA LEU A 342 10.80 16.00 9.16
C LEU A 342 12.31 15.98 9.43
N GLU A 343 12.84 17.01 10.09
CA GLU A 343 14.23 17.01 10.55
C GLU A 343 14.51 15.90 11.58
N GLU A 344 13.55 15.57 12.46
CA GLU A 344 13.67 14.43 13.38
C GLU A 344 13.80 13.09 12.63
N TYR A 345 13.19 12.99 11.45
CA TYR A 345 13.35 11.85 10.54
C TYR A 345 14.59 11.94 9.64
N GLY A 346 15.42 12.98 9.78
CA GLY A 346 16.60 13.21 8.95
C GLY A 346 16.28 13.75 7.54
N LEU A 347 15.04 14.20 7.31
CA LEU A 347 14.57 14.71 6.03
C LEU A 347 14.62 16.23 5.99
N LYS A 348 15.10 16.79 4.89
CA LYS A 348 15.00 18.23 4.59
C LYS A 348 14.10 18.43 3.39
N ILE A 349 13.09 19.26 3.54
CA ILE A 349 12.33 19.80 2.40
C ILE A 349 13.10 21.02 1.91
N GLU A 350 13.58 20.98 0.67
CA GLU A 350 14.09 22.17 -0.04
C GLU A 350 12.97 22.99 -0.66
#